data_AF-C1N0G5-F1
#
_entry.id   AF-C1N0G5-F1
#
_cell.length_a   1.000
_cell.length_b   1.000
_cell.length_c   1.000
_cell.angle_alpha   90.00
_cell.angle_beta   90.00
_cell.angle_gamma   90.00
#
_symmetry.space_group_name_H-M   'P 1'
#
loop_
_entity.id
_entity.type
_entity.pdbx_description
1 polymer ?
#
loop_
_entity_poly.entity_id
_entity_poly.type
_entity_poly.pdbx_seq_one_letter_code
_entity_poly.pdbx_strand_id
1 'polypeptide(L)'
;MSEKTARSIYPSTPMASAISWTARVRGDGPRVAAIATRGATTTNRSSRCRRRVDPVPHPAVAKRSEKKRQARKIGRREDLREAEAAAAARATRAAEEAAKRAASPPPPLDPADASARVAARETALRDALRAVGDAKATARESETWDPSRGYKPFDAVRDAVDAMARARVAALEARLERAVALLCVAKREPVESLAKFGWTYGERTIADTKNARCLGFMLAAMSKANVSTGTCEVLSVAMELDLIGEVDAKAVKGAVRALREMDELGLLDEGEPEVLAAAAEATEAAAAASDAS
;
A
#
# COMPACT_ATOMS: atom_id res chain seq x y z
N MET A 1 -30.76 -34.75 28.64
CA MET A 1 -29.34 -34.61 28.98
C MET A 1 -28.49 -35.03 27.79
N SER A 2 -28.03 -34.08 26.98
CA SER A 2 -26.73 -34.11 26.30
C SER A 2 -26.59 -32.81 25.51
N GLU A 3 -25.98 -31.80 26.14
CA GLU A 3 -25.55 -30.57 25.49
C GLU A 3 -24.24 -30.84 24.74
N LYS A 4 -24.21 -30.54 23.45
CA LYS A 4 -22.97 -30.47 22.66
C LYS A 4 -22.52 -29.02 22.61
N THR A 5 -21.55 -28.68 23.46
CA THR A 5 -20.83 -27.41 23.42
C THR A 5 -19.81 -27.44 22.28
N ALA A 6 -20.07 -26.69 21.20
CA ALA A 6 -19.09 -26.40 20.16
C ALA A 6 -18.03 -25.43 20.72
N ARG A 7 -16.76 -25.83 20.64
CA ARG A 7 -15.60 -25.01 21.01
C ARG A 7 -15.36 -23.98 19.91
N SER A 8 -15.44 -22.70 20.28
CA SER A 8 -14.98 -21.55 19.51
C SER A 8 -13.50 -21.69 19.15
N ILE A 9 -13.17 -21.45 17.87
CA ILE A 9 -11.83 -21.57 17.28
C ILE A 9 -11.01 -20.26 17.42
N TYR A 10 -11.61 -19.18 17.94
CA TYR A 10 -10.89 -17.93 18.17
C TYR A 10 -10.43 -17.79 19.64
N PRO A 11 -9.12 -17.81 19.92
CA PRO A 11 -8.63 -17.36 21.22
C PRO A 11 -8.71 -15.83 21.29
N SER A 12 -9.64 -15.33 22.10
CA SER A 12 -9.69 -13.94 22.54
C SER A 12 -8.42 -13.61 23.33
N THR A 13 -7.61 -12.68 22.82
CA THR A 13 -6.57 -12.03 23.63
C THR A 13 -6.66 -10.52 23.45
N PRO A 14 -6.57 -9.74 24.54
CA PRO A 14 -6.82 -8.31 24.52
C PRO A 14 -5.60 -7.55 24.00
N MET A 15 -5.75 -6.82 22.90
CA MET A 15 -4.75 -5.87 22.42
C MET A 15 -4.93 -4.53 23.11
N ALA A 16 -4.14 -4.30 24.15
CA ALA A 16 -3.86 -2.96 24.67
C ALA A 16 -2.43 -2.91 25.21
N SER A 17 -1.52 -2.21 24.51
CA SER A 17 -0.46 -1.38 25.09
C SER A 17 0.47 -0.83 24.00
N ALA A 18 0.19 0.42 23.62
CA ALA A 18 1.12 1.52 23.36
C ALA A 18 2.61 1.21 23.13
N ILE A 19 3.07 1.44 21.89
CA ILE A 19 4.40 2.03 21.60
C ILE A 19 4.20 3.07 20.48
N SER A 20 4.08 4.33 20.87
CA SER A 20 3.95 5.46 19.94
C SER A 20 5.33 5.88 19.42
N TRP A 21 5.51 5.94 18.09
CA TRP A 21 6.63 6.60 17.45
C TRP A 21 6.07 7.59 16.43
N THR A 22 5.96 8.86 16.82
CA THR A 22 5.59 9.95 15.91
C THR A 22 6.84 10.70 15.46
N ALA A 23 7.03 10.82 14.15
CA ALA A 23 7.91 11.81 13.55
C ALA A 23 7.12 12.55 12.45
N ARG A 24 6.58 13.70 12.84
CA ARG A 24 5.80 14.64 12.02
C ARG A 24 6.73 15.46 11.14
N VAL A 25 6.57 15.41 9.81
CA VAL A 25 7.17 16.38 8.88
C VAL A 25 6.06 17.02 8.05
N ARG A 26 5.85 18.33 8.28
CA ARG A 26 4.98 19.20 7.48
C ARG A 26 5.70 19.62 6.19
N GLY A 27 4.96 19.72 5.09
CA GLY A 27 5.44 20.34 3.85
C GLY A 27 4.28 20.86 3.00
N ASP A 28 4.17 22.18 2.91
CA ASP A 28 3.18 22.95 2.16
C ASP A 28 3.41 22.98 0.64
N GLY A 29 2.33 22.73 -0.14
CA GLY A 29 2.00 23.29 -1.47
C GLY A 29 2.95 23.09 -2.67
N PRO A 30 2.56 23.50 -3.92
CA PRO A 30 1.31 24.15 -4.34
C PRO A 30 0.59 23.47 -5.54
N ARG A 31 -0.62 23.99 -5.78
CA ARG A 31 -1.60 23.67 -6.83
C ARG A 31 -1.06 23.81 -8.26
N VAL A 32 -1.34 22.83 -9.13
CA VAL A 32 -1.12 22.93 -10.58
C VAL A 32 -2.46 23.19 -11.27
N ALA A 33 -2.57 24.35 -11.92
CA ALA A 33 -3.69 24.75 -12.75
C ALA A 33 -3.64 24.07 -14.12
N ALA A 34 -4.80 23.62 -14.58
CA ALA A 34 -5.03 23.04 -15.90
C ALA A 34 -4.89 24.10 -17.01
N ILE A 35 -4.19 23.76 -18.09
CA ILE A 35 -4.24 24.50 -19.36
C ILE A 35 -4.80 23.55 -20.42
N ALA A 36 -6.01 23.91 -20.88
CA ALA A 36 -6.68 23.29 -22.01
C ALA A 36 -6.04 23.76 -23.33
N THR A 37 -5.64 22.82 -24.19
CA THR A 37 -5.28 23.10 -25.58
C THR A 37 -6.34 22.49 -26.50
N ARG A 38 -7.26 23.33 -26.99
CA ARG A 38 -8.11 23.04 -28.15
C ARG A 38 -7.27 23.28 -29.42
N GLY A 39 -6.95 22.21 -30.15
CA GLY A 39 -6.42 22.30 -31.51
C GLY A 39 -7.53 22.12 -32.52
N ALA A 40 -8.02 23.22 -33.11
CA ALA A 40 -8.91 23.20 -34.26
C ALA A 40 -8.08 23.13 -35.54
N THR A 41 -8.14 22.00 -36.25
CA THR A 41 -7.63 21.85 -37.61
C THR A 41 -8.71 22.24 -38.61
N THR A 42 -8.56 23.39 -39.27
CA THR A 42 -9.23 23.62 -40.56
C THR A 42 -8.42 24.62 -41.39
N THR A 43 -7.79 24.15 -42.47
CA THR A 43 -7.64 24.94 -43.69
C THR A 43 -7.34 23.98 -44.83
N ASN A 44 -8.13 24.02 -45.91
CA ASN A 44 -7.62 24.39 -47.23
C ASN A 44 -8.76 24.42 -48.25
N ARG A 45 -9.06 25.59 -48.81
CA ARG A 45 -9.45 25.65 -50.22
C ARG A 45 -9.04 26.99 -50.80
N SER A 46 -8.19 26.89 -51.81
CA SER A 46 -7.59 27.95 -52.60
C SER A 46 -8.62 28.69 -53.46
N SER A 47 -8.41 29.99 -53.65
CA SER A 47 -8.58 30.63 -54.95
C SER A 47 -8.08 32.09 -54.95
N ARG A 48 -7.23 32.35 -55.95
CA ARG A 48 -7.00 33.62 -56.69
C ARG A 48 -7.15 34.95 -55.93
N CYS A 49 -6.05 35.71 -55.90
CA CYS A 49 -5.86 36.89 -56.78
C CYS A 49 -4.45 37.44 -56.58
N ARG A 50 -3.66 37.53 -57.66
CA ARG A 50 -2.38 38.25 -57.67
C ARG A 50 -2.67 39.74 -57.69
N ARG A 51 -2.61 40.40 -56.53
CA ARG A 51 -2.30 41.85 -56.46
C ARG A 51 -0.81 41.98 -56.18
N ARG A 52 -0.12 42.81 -56.98
CA ARG A 52 1.22 43.29 -56.63
C ARG A 52 1.07 44.05 -55.30
N VAL A 53 1.65 43.49 -54.24
CA VAL A 53 1.79 44.16 -52.95
C VAL A 53 3.20 44.73 -52.96
N ASP A 54 3.31 46.05 -52.78
CA ASP A 54 4.60 46.71 -52.58
C ASP A 54 5.37 46.02 -51.44
N PRO A 55 6.71 45.95 -51.50
CA PRO A 55 7.48 45.28 -50.45
C PRO A 55 7.23 45.95 -49.10
N VAL A 56 6.47 45.27 -48.24
CA VAL A 56 6.32 45.66 -46.83
C VAL A 56 7.73 45.66 -46.23
N PRO A 57 8.22 46.76 -45.65
CA PRO A 57 9.51 46.76 -44.99
C PRO A 57 9.49 45.70 -43.90
N HIS A 58 10.34 44.67 -44.03
CA HIS A 58 10.50 43.67 -42.98
C HIS A 58 10.80 44.43 -41.68
N PRO A 59 10.02 44.23 -40.60
CA PRO A 59 10.33 44.88 -39.33
C PRO A 59 11.77 44.54 -38.98
N ALA A 60 12.60 45.56 -38.78
CA ALA A 60 13.98 45.37 -38.37
C ALA A 60 13.96 44.62 -37.03
N VAL A 61 14.13 43.31 -37.07
CA VAL A 61 14.23 42.48 -35.87
C VAL A 61 15.56 42.85 -35.25
N ALA A 62 15.54 43.78 -34.29
CA ALA A 62 16.73 44.21 -33.57
C ALA A 62 17.46 42.95 -33.07
N LYS A 63 18.66 42.72 -33.60
CA LYS A 63 19.48 41.58 -33.19
C LYS A 63 19.74 41.74 -31.69
N ARG A 64 19.21 40.81 -30.89
CA ARG A 64 19.47 40.78 -29.45
C ARG A 64 20.97 40.85 -29.21
N SER A 65 21.38 41.67 -28.25
CA SER A 65 22.78 41.85 -27.87
C SER A 65 23.45 40.49 -27.59
N GLU A 66 24.73 40.41 -27.90
CA GLU A 66 25.51 39.18 -27.77
C GLU A 66 25.47 38.61 -26.34
N LYS A 67 25.51 39.48 -25.33
CA LYS A 67 25.32 39.14 -23.92
C LYS A 67 23.98 38.44 -23.65
N LYS A 68 22.88 38.91 -24.25
CA LYS A 68 21.54 38.30 -24.10
C LYS A 68 21.44 36.96 -24.86
N ARG A 69 22.21 36.77 -25.94
CA ARG A 69 22.32 35.48 -26.64
C ARG A 69 23.13 34.48 -25.82
N GLN A 70 24.25 34.89 -25.23
CA GLN A 70 25.09 34.05 -24.37
C GLN A 70 24.34 33.62 -23.10
N ALA A 71 23.68 34.54 -22.40
CA ALA A 71 22.87 34.23 -21.22
C ALA A 71 21.75 33.20 -21.52
N ARG A 72 21.08 33.32 -22.67
CA ARG A 72 20.08 32.31 -23.09
C ARG A 72 20.68 30.97 -23.48
N LYS A 73 21.88 30.95 -24.05
CA LYS A 73 22.59 29.69 -24.34
C LYS A 73 22.99 28.99 -23.04
N ILE A 74 23.40 29.73 -22.03
CA ILE A 74 23.73 29.20 -20.70
C ILE A 74 22.45 28.68 -20.02
N GLY A 75 21.39 29.50 -19.94
CA GLY A 75 20.11 29.07 -19.37
C GLY A 75 19.53 27.83 -20.05
N ARG A 76 19.54 27.75 -21.39
CA ARG A 76 19.11 26.53 -22.10
C ARG A 76 19.96 25.29 -21.78
N ARG A 77 21.25 25.46 -21.49
CA ARG A 77 22.14 24.35 -21.10
C ARG A 77 21.86 23.93 -19.65
N GLU A 78 21.53 24.86 -18.79
CA GLU A 78 21.11 24.58 -17.41
C GLU A 78 19.75 23.86 -17.40
N ASP A 79 18.77 24.35 -18.15
CA ASP A 79 17.45 23.69 -18.33
C ASP A 79 17.61 22.25 -18.85
N LEU A 80 18.52 22.03 -19.81
CA LEU A 80 18.81 20.70 -20.35
C LEU A 80 19.46 19.79 -19.31
N ARG A 81 20.44 20.30 -18.53
CA ARG A 81 21.08 19.54 -17.44
C ARG A 81 20.09 19.19 -16.34
N GLU A 82 19.18 20.10 -15.99
CA GLU A 82 18.13 19.86 -15.00
C GLU A 82 17.14 18.80 -15.50
N ALA A 83 16.74 18.88 -16.77
CA ALA A 83 15.88 17.87 -17.39
C ALA A 83 16.56 16.49 -17.46
N GLU A 84 17.85 16.43 -17.79
CA GLU A 84 18.65 15.21 -17.81
C GLU A 84 18.82 14.62 -16.40
N ALA A 85 19.11 15.46 -15.40
CA ALA A 85 19.19 15.02 -13.99
C ALA A 85 17.85 14.49 -13.48
N ALA A 86 16.73 15.15 -13.84
CA ALA A 86 15.39 14.69 -13.50
C ALA A 86 15.06 13.36 -14.21
N ALA A 87 15.46 13.18 -15.46
CA ALA A 87 15.30 11.92 -16.19
C ALA A 87 16.14 10.80 -15.56
N ALA A 88 17.39 11.07 -15.20
CA ALA A 88 18.26 10.12 -14.52
C ALA A 88 17.69 9.71 -13.14
N ALA A 89 17.19 10.67 -12.35
CA ALA A 89 16.54 10.39 -11.07
C ALA A 89 15.24 9.57 -11.21
N ARG A 90 14.49 9.74 -12.32
CA ARG A 90 13.34 8.87 -12.63
C ARG A 90 13.80 7.48 -13.04
N ALA A 91 14.87 7.36 -13.81
CA ALA A 91 15.43 6.08 -14.24
C ALA A 91 15.99 5.28 -13.06
N THR A 92 16.69 5.91 -12.11
CA THR A 92 17.18 5.24 -10.90
C THR A 92 16.02 4.75 -10.03
N ARG A 93 14.99 5.57 -9.80
CA ARG A 93 13.78 5.16 -9.06
C ARG A 93 13.08 3.99 -9.76
N ALA A 94 12.95 4.03 -11.08
CA ALA A 94 12.34 2.94 -11.84
C ALA A 94 13.17 1.64 -11.76
N ALA A 95 14.50 1.74 -11.73
CA ALA A 95 15.39 0.59 -11.57
C ALA A 95 15.31 0.00 -10.16
N GLU A 96 15.27 0.84 -9.12
CA GLU A 96 15.07 0.40 -7.72
C GLU A 96 13.71 -0.30 -7.55
N GLU A 97 12.65 0.26 -8.12
CA GLU A 97 11.32 -0.36 -8.13
C GLU A 97 11.32 -1.69 -8.90
N ALA A 98 12.00 -1.77 -10.04
CA ALA A 98 12.14 -3.01 -10.81
C ALA A 98 12.91 -4.08 -10.01
N ALA A 99 13.96 -3.71 -9.30
CA ALA A 99 14.70 -4.62 -8.43
C ALA A 99 13.83 -5.13 -7.26
N LYS A 100 13.00 -4.27 -6.66
CA LYS A 100 12.02 -4.66 -5.64
C LYS A 100 10.97 -5.62 -6.18
N ARG A 101 10.44 -5.38 -7.39
CA ARG A 101 9.50 -6.31 -8.06
C ARG A 101 10.14 -7.66 -8.35
N ALA A 102 11.41 -7.70 -8.77
CA ALA A 102 12.13 -8.94 -9.02
C ALA A 102 12.37 -9.77 -7.74
N ALA A 103 12.46 -9.12 -6.57
CA ALA A 103 12.58 -9.79 -5.28
C ALA A 103 11.22 -10.20 -4.66
N SER A 104 10.11 -9.76 -5.25
CA SER A 104 8.76 -10.10 -4.77
C SER A 104 8.38 -11.54 -5.15
N PRO A 105 7.61 -12.26 -4.32
CA PRO A 105 7.13 -13.59 -4.68
C PRO A 105 6.27 -13.52 -5.97
N PRO A 106 6.28 -14.59 -6.80
CA PRO A 106 5.40 -14.65 -7.95
C PRO A 106 3.94 -14.60 -7.49
N PRO A 107 3.04 -13.94 -8.23
CA PRO A 107 1.63 -13.90 -7.87
C PRO A 107 1.04 -15.31 -7.75
N PRO A 108 -0.02 -15.50 -6.95
CA PRO A 108 -0.74 -16.77 -6.95
C PRO A 108 -1.36 -17.05 -8.32
N LEU A 109 -1.52 -18.33 -8.65
CA LEU A 109 -2.09 -18.74 -9.93
C LEU A 109 -3.61 -18.49 -9.99
N ASP A 110 -4.28 -18.76 -8.88
CA ASP A 110 -5.73 -18.64 -8.71
C ASP A 110 -6.07 -18.43 -7.21
N PRO A 111 -7.34 -18.18 -6.84
CA PRO A 111 -7.72 -18.00 -5.44
C PRO A 111 -7.51 -19.24 -4.55
N ALA A 112 -7.49 -20.45 -5.11
CA ALA A 112 -7.26 -21.67 -4.35
C ALA A 112 -5.77 -21.80 -3.99
N ASP A 113 -4.86 -21.52 -4.92
CA ASP A 113 -3.42 -21.39 -4.68
C ASP A 113 -3.15 -20.29 -3.64
N ALA A 114 -3.80 -19.13 -3.76
CA ALA A 114 -3.68 -18.07 -2.77
C ALA A 114 -4.15 -18.52 -1.37
N SER A 115 -5.25 -19.26 -1.29
CA SER A 115 -5.75 -19.81 -0.02
C SER A 115 -4.80 -20.85 0.58
N ALA A 116 -4.23 -21.72 -0.24
CA ALA A 116 -3.22 -22.69 0.19
C ALA A 116 -1.95 -22.00 0.70
N ARG A 117 -1.51 -20.91 0.04
CA ARG A 117 -0.40 -20.09 0.51
C ARG A 117 -0.69 -19.45 1.86
N VAL A 118 -1.89 -18.88 2.08
CA VAL A 118 -2.30 -18.34 3.39
C VAL A 118 -2.16 -19.41 4.47
N ALA A 119 -2.76 -20.59 4.28
CA ALA A 119 -2.70 -21.68 5.26
C ALA A 119 -1.26 -22.15 5.55
N ALA A 120 -0.40 -22.21 4.52
CA ALA A 120 1.01 -22.55 4.69
C ALA A 120 1.77 -21.49 5.50
N ARG A 121 1.53 -20.19 5.24
CA ARG A 121 2.18 -19.09 5.95
C ARG A 121 1.71 -18.96 7.39
N GLU A 122 0.42 -19.17 7.66
CA GLU A 122 -0.11 -19.22 9.03
C GLU A 122 0.46 -20.40 9.82
N THR A 123 0.65 -21.55 9.17
CA THR A 123 1.33 -22.70 9.80
C THR A 123 2.76 -22.36 10.16
N ALA A 124 3.51 -21.74 9.24
CA ALA A 124 4.88 -21.29 9.51
C ALA A 124 4.94 -20.23 10.64
N LEU A 125 3.95 -19.34 10.73
CA LEU A 125 3.85 -18.38 11.83
C LEU A 125 3.61 -19.09 13.17
N ARG A 126 2.71 -20.07 13.22
CA ARG A 126 2.46 -20.88 14.43
C ARG A 126 3.72 -21.64 14.86
N ASP A 127 4.45 -22.21 13.92
CA ASP A 127 5.71 -22.90 14.21
C ASP A 127 6.80 -21.94 14.72
N ALA A 128 6.88 -20.73 14.16
CA ALA A 128 7.81 -19.71 14.62
C ALA A 128 7.47 -19.18 16.02
N LEU A 129 6.17 -19.04 16.35
CA LEU A 129 5.72 -18.71 17.71
C LEU A 129 6.11 -19.79 18.71
N ARG A 130 5.96 -21.06 18.36
CA ARG A 130 6.42 -22.18 19.18
C ARG A 130 7.93 -22.13 19.39
N ALA A 131 8.71 -21.90 18.33
CA ALA A 131 10.17 -21.79 18.42
C ALA A 131 10.63 -20.64 19.34
N VAL A 132 9.92 -19.51 19.37
CA VAL A 132 10.18 -18.43 20.33
C VAL A 132 9.91 -18.88 21.76
N GLY A 133 8.83 -19.64 21.98
CA GLY A 133 8.50 -20.24 23.27
C GLY A 133 9.61 -21.18 23.75
N ASP A 134 10.03 -22.10 22.88
CA ASP A 134 11.08 -23.08 23.15
C ASP A 134 12.42 -22.39 23.46
N ALA A 135 12.83 -21.43 22.63
CA ALA A 135 14.06 -20.67 22.84
C ALA A 135 14.05 -19.89 24.16
N LYS A 136 12.89 -19.31 24.54
CA LYS A 136 12.74 -18.64 25.84
C LYS A 136 12.77 -19.62 27.01
N ALA A 137 12.21 -20.82 26.85
CA ALA A 137 12.25 -21.86 27.87
C ALA A 137 13.70 -22.33 28.11
N THR A 138 14.42 -22.66 27.04
CA THR A 138 15.86 -23.01 27.12
C THR A 138 16.69 -21.89 27.72
N ALA A 139 16.40 -20.63 27.37
CA ALA A 139 17.09 -19.49 27.99
C ALA A 139 16.84 -19.46 29.50
N ARG A 140 15.60 -19.65 29.98
CA ARG A 140 15.27 -19.65 31.42
C ARG A 140 15.94 -20.78 32.20
N GLU A 141 16.21 -21.90 31.55
CA GLU A 141 16.92 -23.04 32.15
C GLU A 141 18.44 -22.80 32.22
N SER A 142 18.97 -21.78 31.54
CA SER A 142 20.38 -21.41 31.58
C SER A 142 20.74 -20.68 32.88
N GLU A 143 21.88 -21.03 33.46
CA GLU A 143 22.49 -20.30 34.59
C GLU A 143 22.78 -18.83 34.28
N THR A 144 22.88 -18.47 32.99
CA THR A 144 23.15 -17.10 32.54
C THR A 144 21.90 -16.23 32.45
N TRP A 145 20.71 -16.79 32.71
CA TRP A 145 19.46 -16.06 32.63
C TRP A 145 19.20 -15.22 33.87
N ASP A 146 19.03 -13.93 33.64
CA ASP A 146 18.79 -12.93 34.68
C ASP A 146 17.47 -12.20 34.36
N PRO A 147 16.45 -12.28 35.23
CA PRO A 147 15.19 -11.57 35.06
C PRO A 147 15.35 -10.06 34.84
N SER A 148 16.38 -9.43 35.41
CA SER A 148 16.63 -7.99 35.29
C SER A 148 17.16 -7.58 33.90
N ARG A 149 17.87 -8.50 33.21
CA ARG A 149 18.40 -8.29 31.86
C ARG A 149 17.50 -8.88 30.77
N GLY A 150 16.63 -9.82 31.13
CA GLY A 150 15.70 -10.50 30.24
C GLY A 150 16.40 -11.35 29.18
N TYR A 151 15.84 -11.41 27.96
CA TYR A 151 16.34 -12.26 26.87
C TYR A 151 17.37 -11.58 25.95
N LYS A 152 17.75 -10.34 26.24
CA LYS A 152 18.70 -9.56 25.43
C LYS A 152 20.04 -10.27 25.15
N PRO A 153 20.65 -11.01 26.09
CA PRO A 153 21.92 -11.69 25.83
C PRO A 153 21.78 -13.02 25.08
N PHE A 154 20.56 -13.49 24.80
CA PHE A 154 20.32 -14.78 24.15
C PHE A 154 20.05 -14.60 22.66
N ASP A 155 21.10 -14.79 21.86
CA ASP A 155 21.01 -14.68 20.39
C ASP A 155 19.92 -15.60 19.80
N ALA A 156 19.78 -16.82 20.32
CA ALA A 156 18.75 -17.76 19.88
C ALA A 156 17.31 -17.21 20.07
N VAL A 157 17.05 -16.48 21.17
CA VAL A 157 15.73 -15.87 21.39
C VAL A 157 15.51 -14.70 20.44
N ARG A 158 16.53 -13.87 20.21
CA ARG A 158 16.46 -12.76 19.25
C ARG A 158 16.21 -13.29 17.83
N ASP A 159 16.96 -14.30 17.41
CA ASP A 159 16.86 -14.86 16.07
C ASP A 159 15.50 -15.53 15.84
N ALA A 160 14.95 -16.20 16.87
CA ALA A 160 13.60 -16.76 16.85
C ALA A 160 12.52 -15.67 16.75
N VAL A 161 12.65 -14.57 17.51
CA VAL A 161 11.72 -13.42 17.42
C VAL A 161 11.80 -12.77 16.05
N ASP A 162 12.99 -12.62 15.49
CA ASP A 162 13.21 -12.09 14.16
C ASP A 162 12.61 -12.98 13.07
N ALA A 163 12.72 -14.30 13.21
CA ALA A 163 12.07 -15.26 12.32
C ALA A 163 10.54 -15.20 12.42
N MET A 164 10.00 -15.08 13.63
CA MET A 164 8.58 -14.92 13.89
C MET A 164 8.03 -13.63 13.28
N ALA A 165 8.75 -12.51 13.41
CA ALA A 165 8.36 -11.25 12.78
C ALA A 165 8.29 -11.38 11.25
N ARG A 166 9.26 -12.03 10.61
CA ARG A 166 9.23 -12.30 9.16
C ARG A 166 8.09 -13.24 8.76
N ALA A 167 7.82 -14.27 9.55
CA ALA A 167 6.71 -15.19 9.31
C ALA A 167 5.35 -14.47 9.40
N ARG A 168 5.21 -13.55 10.36
CA ARG A 168 4.01 -12.71 10.50
C ARG A 168 3.79 -11.84 9.27
N VAL A 169 4.85 -11.15 8.81
CA VAL A 169 4.79 -10.35 7.58
C VAL A 169 4.33 -11.19 6.39
N ALA A 170 4.95 -12.35 6.19
CA ALA A 170 4.61 -13.23 5.08
C ALA A 170 3.17 -13.78 5.15
N ALA A 171 2.62 -14.00 6.35
CA ALA A 171 1.23 -14.42 6.54
C ALA A 171 0.26 -13.29 6.15
N LEU A 172 0.53 -12.06 6.57
CA LEU A 172 -0.27 -10.89 6.21
C LEU A 172 -0.25 -10.62 4.70
N GLU A 173 0.93 -10.70 4.08
CA GLU A 173 1.08 -10.54 2.63
C GLU A 173 0.30 -11.61 1.86
N ALA A 174 0.30 -12.88 2.33
CA ALA A 174 -0.49 -13.93 1.71
C ALA A 174 -2.00 -13.67 1.76
N ARG A 175 -2.51 -13.09 2.85
CA ARG A 175 -3.93 -12.68 2.97
C ARG A 175 -4.28 -11.59 1.97
N LEU A 176 -3.40 -10.61 1.80
CA LEU A 176 -3.55 -9.58 0.78
C LEU A 176 -3.49 -10.17 -0.64
N GLU A 177 -2.61 -11.13 -0.90
CA GLU A 177 -2.52 -11.83 -2.19
C GLU A 177 -3.82 -12.58 -2.50
N ARG A 178 -4.44 -13.21 -1.49
CA ARG A 178 -5.77 -13.83 -1.63
C ARG A 178 -6.82 -12.80 -2.00
N ALA A 179 -6.82 -11.63 -1.35
CA ALA A 179 -7.74 -10.55 -1.69
C ALA A 179 -7.58 -10.11 -3.16
N VAL A 180 -6.34 -9.93 -3.64
CA VAL A 180 -6.08 -9.57 -5.04
C VAL A 180 -6.50 -10.67 -6.01
N ALA A 181 -6.24 -11.94 -5.70
CA ALA A 181 -6.68 -13.06 -6.53
C ALA A 181 -8.21 -13.08 -6.69
N LEU A 182 -8.96 -12.86 -5.60
CA LEU A 182 -10.42 -12.77 -5.63
C LEU A 182 -10.91 -11.58 -6.47
N LEU A 183 -10.24 -10.43 -6.37
CA LEU A 183 -10.54 -9.26 -7.19
C LEU A 183 -10.31 -9.50 -8.68
N CYS A 184 -9.20 -10.14 -9.03
CA CYS A 184 -8.87 -10.49 -10.41
C CYS A 184 -9.93 -11.42 -10.99
N VAL A 185 -10.39 -12.41 -10.22
CA VAL A 185 -11.51 -13.29 -10.64
C VAL A 185 -12.79 -12.50 -10.84
N ALA A 186 -13.17 -11.61 -9.90
CA ALA A 186 -14.37 -10.78 -10.02
C ALA A 186 -14.32 -9.87 -11.27
N LYS A 187 -13.13 -9.37 -11.63
CA LYS A 187 -12.90 -8.52 -12.81
C LYS A 187 -12.61 -9.28 -14.10
N ARG A 188 -12.44 -10.61 -14.04
CA ARG A 188 -12.00 -11.45 -15.16
C ARG A 188 -10.64 -11.02 -15.73
N GLU A 189 -9.74 -10.60 -14.85
CA GLU A 189 -8.36 -10.21 -15.14
C GLU A 189 -7.39 -11.35 -14.74
N PRO A 190 -6.20 -11.45 -15.35
CA PRO A 190 -5.16 -12.33 -14.85
C PRO A 190 -4.78 -11.96 -13.42
N VAL A 191 -4.36 -12.94 -12.62
CA VAL A 191 -3.93 -12.69 -11.24
C VAL A 191 -2.65 -11.86 -11.25
N GLU A 192 -2.66 -10.77 -10.49
CA GLU A 192 -1.54 -9.85 -10.37
C GLU A 192 -0.97 -9.87 -8.94
N SER A 193 0.29 -9.45 -8.80
CA SER A 193 0.93 -9.31 -7.49
C SER A 193 0.45 -8.07 -6.74
N LEU A 194 0.75 -7.97 -5.44
CA LEU A 194 0.46 -6.78 -4.64
C LEU A 194 1.15 -5.51 -5.16
N ALA A 195 2.21 -5.65 -5.97
CA ALA A 195 2.87 -4.53 -6.60
C ALA A 195 1.95 -3.70 -7.51
N LYS A 196 0.82 -4.27 -8.01
CA LYS A 196 -0.23 -3.54 -8.74
C LYS A 196 -0.76 -2.35 -7.95
N PHE A 197 -0.84 -2.48 -6.63
CA PHE A 197 -1.35 -1.46 -5.72
C PHE A 197 -0.23 -0.62 -5.09
N GLY A 198 1.04 -0.87 -5.47
CA GLY A 198 2.21 -0.18 -4.92
C GLY A 198 2.70 -0.73 -3.59
N TRP A 199 2.32 -1.96 -3.24
CA TRP A 199 2.78 -2.64 -2.02
C TRP A 199 4.29 -2.92 -2.05
N THR A 200 4.96 -2.71 -0.92
CA THR A 200 6.37 -3.11 -0.72
C THR A 200 6.47 -4.37 0.11
N TYR A 201 6.96 -5.45 -0.51
CA TYR A 201 7.13 -6.76 0.13
C TYR A 201 8.29 -6.79 1.14
N GLY A 202 8.14 -7.58 2.20
CA GLY A 202 9.23 -8.03 3.07
C GLY A 202 9.85 -6.95 3.97
N GLU A 203 9.27 -5.75 4.02
CA GLU A 203 9.72 -4.71 4.94
C GLU A 203 9.32 -5.10 6.37
N ARG A 204 10.31 -5.12 7.28
CA ARG A 204 10.12 -5.48 8.71
C ARG A 204 9.05 -4.62 9.41
N THR A 205 8.83 -3.42 8.87
CA THR A 205 7.81 -2.47 9.26
C THR A 205 6.84 -2.30 8.10
N ILE A 206 5.83 -3.16 8.02
CA ILE A 206 4.74 -3.03 7.03
C ILE A 206 3.98 -1.71 7.21
N ALA A 207 4.03 -1.13 8.40
CA ALA A 207 3.43 0.16 8.78
C ALA A 207 4.16 1.40 8.20
N ASP A 208 4.56 1.37 6.93
CA ASP A 208 4.92 2.58 6.19
C ASP A 208 3.65 3.22 5.62
N THR A 209 3.59 4.55 5.65
CA THR A 209 2.57 5.40 5.01
C THR A 209 2.23 5.01 3.58
N LYS A 210 3.18 4.42 2.83
CA LYS A 210 2.95 3.90 1.48
C LYS A 210 2.04 2.66 1.46
N ASN A 211 2.26 1.72 2.36
CA ASN A 211 1.46 0.51 2.48
C ASN A 211 0.08 0.82 3.07
N ALA A 212 -0.04 1.75 4.01
CA ALA A 212 -1.35 2.25 4.48
C ALA A 212 -2.19 2.82 3.31
N ARG A 213 -1.57 3.61 2.43
CA ARG A 213 -2.23 4.12 1.21
C ARG A 213 -2.62 2.99 0.26
N CYS A 214 -1.78 1.97 0.11
CA CYS A 214 -2.06 0.79 -0.71
C CYS A 214 -3.33 0.08 -0.21
N LEU A 215 -3.48 -0.14 1.10
CA LEU A 215 -4.69 -0.74 1.68
C LEU A 215 -5.95 0.06 1.33
N GLY A 216 -5.89 1.40 1.36
CA GLY A 216 -7.01 2.26 0.94
C GLY A 216 -7.41 2.06 -0.52
N PHE A 217 -6.43 1.93 -1.43
CA PHE A 217 -6.71 1.63 -2.84
C PHE A 217 -7.30 0.23 -3.04
N MET A 218 -6.81 -0.75 -2.28
CA MET A 218 -7.35 -2.11 -2.30
C MET A 218 -8.80 -2.10 -1.82
N LEU A 219 -9.12 -1.50 -0.66
CA LEU A 219 -10.49 -1.40 -0.14
C LEU A 219 -11.44 -0.79 -1.17
N ALA A 220 -11.07 0.36 -1.76
CA ALA A 220 -11.90 1.00 -2.77
C ALA A 220 -12.14 0.10 -4.00
N ALA A 221 -11.12 -0.66 -4.42
CA ALA A 221 -11.24 -1.59 -5.54
C ALA A 221 -12.12 -2.81 -5.21
N MET A 222 -12.00 -3.37 -4.00
CA MET A 222 -12.80 -4.50 -3.53
C MET A 222 -14.27 -4.11 -3.37
N SER A 223 -14.54 -2.98 -2.69
CA SER A 223 -15.91 -2.49 -2.50
C SER A 223 -16.60 -2.18 -3.82
N LYS A 224 -15.88 -1.63 -4.82
CA LYS A 224 -16.43 -1.40 -6.16
C LYS A 224 -16.77 -2.70 -6.92
N ALA A 225 -16.05 -3.78 -6.63
CA ALA A 225 -16.23 -5.07 -7.26
C ALA A 225 -17.12 -6.04 -6.44
N ASN A 226 -17.68 -5.59 -5.32
CA ASN A 226 -18.48 -6.39 -4.38
C ASN A 226 -17.79 -7.68 -3.92
N VAL A 227 -16.49 -7.61 -3.62
CA VAL A 227 -15.70 -8.74 -3.12
C VAL A 227 -15.63 -8.65 -1.59
N SER A 228 -16.60 -9.24 -0.88
CA SER A 228 -16.70 -9.19 0.60
C SER A 228 -15.46 -9.80 1.27
N THR A 229 -15.11 -11.05 0.92
CA THR A 229 -13.97 -11.76 1.49
C THR A 229 -12.66 -11.02 1.28
N GLY A 230 -12.46 -10.45 0.10
CA GLY A 230 -11.30 -9.61 -0.20
C GLY A 230 -11.29 -8.32 0.63
N THR A 231 -12.46 -7.72 0.87
CA THR A 231 -12.60 -6.55 1.75
C THR A 231 -12.26 -6.90 3.20
N CYS A 232 -12.78 -8.01 3.72
CA CYS A 232 -12.51 -8.51 5.07
C CYS A 232 -11.03 -8.83 5.28
N GLU A 233 -10.35 -9.39 4.28
CA GLU A 233 -8.91 -9.65 4.35
C GLU A 233 -8.11 -8.36 4.49
N VAL A 234 -8.42 -7.35 3.68
CA VAL A 234 -7.71 -6.06 3.72
C VAL A 234 -7.97 -5.34 5.05
N LEU A 235 -9.20 -5.36 5.56
CA LEU A 235 -9.53 -4.79 6.88
C LEU A 235 -8.83 -5.52 8.02
N SER A 236 -8.80 -6.85 7.98
CA SER A 236 -8.10 -7.66 8.98
C SER A 236 -6.61 -7.32 9.04
N VAL A 237 -5.96 -7.23 7.88
CA VAL A 237 -4.54 -6.86 7.80
C VAL A 237 -4.32 -5.43 8.31
N ALA A 238 -5.20 -4.49 7.97
CA ALA A 238 -5.13 -3.11 8.47
C ALA A 238 -5.26 -3.05 10.00
N MET A 239 -6.17 -3.83 10.60
CA MET A 239 -6.32 -3.92 12.05
C MET A 239 -5.12 -4.58 12.72
N GLU A 240 -4.62 -5.70 12.19
CA GLU A 240 -3.45 -6.38 12.76
C GLU A 240 -2.19 -5.51 12.75
N LEU A 241 -2.08 -4.60 11.79
CA LEU A 241 -0.98 -3.66 11.67
C LEU A 241 -1.21 -2.33 12.41
N ASP A 242 -2.38 -2.16 13.05
CA ASP A 242 -2.81 -0.90 13.68
C ASP A 242 -2.80 0.30 12.71
N LEU A 243 -3.13 0.04 11.44
CA LEU A 243 -3.10 1.03 10.36
C LEU A 243 -4.47 1.62 10.05
N ILE A 244 -5.56 1.20 10.71
CA ILE A 244 -6.92 1.66 10.41
C ILE A 244 -7.03 3.19 10.44
N GLY A 245 -6.37 3.86 11.39
CA GLY A 245 -6.34 5.34 11.47
C GLY A 245 -5.48 6.01 10.40
N GLU A 246 -4.57 5.28 9.76
CA GLU A 246 -3.70 5.78 8.69
C GLU A 246 -4.25 5.53 7.28
N VAL A 247 -5.15 4.55 7.13
CA VAL A 247 -5.87 4.31 5.88
C VAL A 247 -6.88 5.45 5.63
N ASP A 248 -7.11 5.79 4.36
CA ASP A 248 -8.12 6.78 3.98
C ASP A 248 -9.48 6.48 4.63
N ALA A 249 -9.92 7.34 5.54
CA ALA A 249 -11.12 7.14 6.33
C ALA A 249 -12.39 6.98 5.48
N LYS A 250 -12.42 7.59 4.29
CA LYS A 250 -13.52 7.45 3.35
C LYS A 250 -13.55 6.04 2.74
N ALA A 251 -12.40 5.49 2.36
CA ALA A 251 -12.28 4.11 1.91
C ALA A 251 -12.71 3.12 3.00
N VAL A 252 -12.23 3.29 4.25
CA VAL A 252 -12.59 2.41 5.36
C VAL A 252 -14.09 2.47 5.67
N LYS A 253 -14.67 3.67 5.84
CA LYS A 253 -16.10 3.83 6.09
C LYS A 253 -16.96 3.29 4.93
N GLY A 254 -16.52 3.48 3.69
CA GLY A 254 -17.17 2.93 2.51
C GLY A 254 -17.17 1.40 2.50
N ALA A 255 -16.04 0.79 2.83
CA ALA A 255 -15.89 -0.67 2.92
C ALA A 255 -16.74 -1.27 4.05
N VAL A 256 -16.69 -0.70 5.26
CA VAL A 256 -17.52 -1.12 6.40
C VAL A 256 -19.00 -1.01 6.07
N ARG A 257 -19.41 0.09 5.42
CA ARG A 257 -20.80 0.25 4.99
C ARG A 257 -21.21 -0.83 3.97
N ALA A 258 -20.39 -1.08 2.95
CA ALA A 258 -20.68 -2.10 1.95
C ALA A 258 -20.80 -3.50 2.59
N LEU A 259 -19.94 -3.82 3.54
CA LEU A 259 -20.02 -5.07 4.29
C LEU A 259 -21.27 -5.17 5.16
N ARG A 260 -21.70 -4.09 5.83
CA ARG A 260 -22.98 -4.04 6.56
C ARG A 260 -24.17 -4.32 5.64
N GLU A 261 -24.20 -3.71 4.47
CA GLU A 261 -25.26 -3.97 3.47
C GLU A 261 -25.26 -5.44 3.01
N MET A 262 -24.09 -6.09 2.91
CA MET A 262 -24.00 -7.52 2.59
C MET A 262 -24.39 -8.43 3.76
N ASP A 263 -24.07 -8.04 5.00
CA ASP A 263 -24.46 -8.74 6.23
C ASP A 263 -25.98 -8.74 6.42
N GLU A 264 -26.63 -7.59 6.20
CA GLU A 264 -28.09 -7.44 6.22
C GLU A 264 -28.79 -8.37 5.22
N LEU A 265 -28.13 -8.69 4.11
CA LEU A 265 -28.62 -9.60 3.08
C LEU A 265 -28.23 -11.06 3.32
N GLY A 266 -27.47 -11.36 4.39
CA GLY A 266 -26.97 -12.70 4.69
C GLY A 266 -25.99 -13.24 3.65
N LEU A 267 -25.22 -12.34 3.02
CA LEU A 267 -24.27 -12.67 1.94
C LEU A 267 -22.82 -12.77 2.41
N LEU A 268 -22.55 -12.58 3.71
CA LEU A 268 -21.22 -12.73 4.28
C LEU A 268 -20.92 -14.19 4.60
N ASP A 269 -19.67 -14.59 4.32
CA ASP A 269 -19.18 -15.93 4.64
C ASP A 269 -18.90 -16.09 6.15
N GLU A 270 -18.69 -17.33 6.60
CA GLU A 270 -18.37 -17.63 8.00
C GLU A 270 -17.11 -16.89 8.46
N GLY A 271 -17.18 -16.18 9.59
CA GLY A 271 -16.07 -15.39 10.14
C GLY A 271 -16.00 -13.94 9.63
N GLU A 272 -16.70 -13.60 8.54
CA GLU A 272 -16.73 -12.24 7.99
C GLU A 272 -17.54 -11.25 8.85
N PRO A 273 -18.67 -11.61 9.48
CA PRO A 273 -19.39 -10.72 10.38
C PRO A 273 -18.56 -10.28 11.59
N GLU A 274 -17.69 -11.15 12.12
CA GLU A 274 -16.77 -10.82 13.22
C GLU A 274 -15.71 -9.80 12.78
N VAL A 275 -15.17 -9.94 11.56
CA VAL A 275 -14.24 -8.97 10.98
C VAL A 275 -14.94 -7.62 10.76
N LEU A 276 -16.19 -7.63 10.30
CA LEU A 276 -16.99 -6.43 10.13
C LEU A 276 -17.21 -5.71 11.47
N ALA A 277 -17.59 -6.43 12.52
CA ALA A 277 -17.79 -5.88 13.85
C ALA A 277 -16.51 -5.23 14.38
N ALA A 278 -15.38 -5.96 14.33
CA ALA A 278 -14.09 -5.46 14.78
C ALA A 278 -13.63 -4.23 13.97
N ALA A 279 -13.82 -4.24 12.65
CA ALA A 279 -13.45 -3.12 11.80
C ALA A 279 -14.30 -1.87 12.06
N ALA A 280 -15.60 -2.05 12.36
CA ALA A 280 -16.47 -0.96 12.76
C ALA A 280 -16.01 -0.32 14.07
N GLU A 281 -15.73 -1.12 15.10
CA GLU A 281 -15.22 -0.65 16.39
C GLU A 281 -13.87 0.09 16.24
N ALA A 282 -12.93 -0.49 15.48
CA ALA A 282 -11.63 0.11 15.23
C ALA A 282 -11.75 1.45 14.48
N THR A 283 -12.69 1.57 13.55
CA THR A 283 -12.94 2.81 12.81
C THR A 283 -13.51 3.91 13.71
N GLU A 284 -14.40 3.56 14.63
CA GLU A 284 -14.96 4.48 15.61
C GLU A 284 -13.90 4.94 16.61
N ALA A 285 -13.08 4.03 17.11
CA ALA A 285 -11.96 4.34 17.99
C ALA A 285 -10.94 5.28 17.32
N ALA A 286 -10.60 5.03 16.06
CA ALA A 286 -9.68 5.88 15.29
C ALA A 286 -10.26 7.29 15.06
N ALA A 287 -11.56 7.41 14.78
CA ALA A 287 -12.22 8.69 14.63
C ALA A 287 -12.19 9.50 15.95
N ALA A 288 -12.52 8.86 17.07
CA ALA A 288 -12.49 9.50 18.39
C ALA A 288 -11.07 9.98 18.78
N ALA A 289 -10.03 9.22 18.43
CA ALA A 289 -8.64 9.61 18.66
C ALA A 289 -8.22 10.83 17.82
N SER A 290 -8.75 10.94 16.59
CA SER A 290 -8.46 12.09 15.70
C SER A 290 -9.15 13.38 16.15
N ASP A 291 -10.34 13.30 16.75
CA ASP A 291 -11.07 14.47 17.26
C ASP A 291 -10.49 15.01 18.59
N ALA A 292 -9.68 14.21 19.29
CA ALA A 292 -9.04 14.59 20.55
C ALA A 292 -7.64 15.23 20.40
N SER A 293 -7.10 15.30 19.18
CA SER A 293 -5.72 15.77 18.86
C SER A 293 -5.70 17.13 18.16
#